data_AF-A0A8H5HC43-F1
#
_entry.id   AF-A0A8H5HC43-F1
#
_cell.length_a   1.000
_cell.length_b   1.000
_cell.length_c   1.000
_cell.angle_alpha   90.00
_cell.angle_beta   90.00
_cell.angle_gamma   90.00
#
_symmetry.space_group_name_H-M   'P 1'
#
loop_
_entity.id
_entity.type
_entity.pdbx_description
1 polymer ?
#
loop_
_entity_poly.entity_id
_entity_poly.type
_entity_poly.pdbx_seq_one_letter_code
_entity_poly.pdbx_strand_id
1 'polypeptide(L)'
;MNRRVVVNGLRVFWIVIILWYELEVLFNSVRQCDWPDALSEASSHRHDALSHVLLVADPQILDIVDLMLRKNWWVALHKRPNALIFLGDMMDEGRFNMSDDECERYYRRFKSIFSLPFEIPTYLIPGSHDIGLRTSSSFSPYAHAR
;
A
#
# COMPACT_ATOMS: atom_id res chain seq x y z
N MET A 1 -2.17 33.20 35.15
CA MET A 1 -2.49 32.21 34.10
C MET A 1 -2.71 30.85 34.75
N ASN A 2 -3.84 30.18 34.50
CA ASN A 2 -4.20 28.96 35.23
C ASN A 2 -3.30 27.77 34.78
N ARG A 3 -2.61 27.11 35.73
CA ARG A 3 -1.68 26.01 35.44
C ARG A 3 -2.28 24.92 34.53
N ARG A 4 -3.57 24.63 34.71
CA ARG A 4 -4.30 23.65 33.89
C ARG A 4 -4.43 24.07 32.43
N VAL A 5 -4.66 25.37 32.18
CA VAL A 5 -4.78 25.92 30.83
C VAL A 5 -3.44 25.82 30.10
N VAL A 6 -2.34 26.14 30.79
CA VAL A 6 -0.99 26.02 30.21
C VAL A 6 -0.65 24.57 29.87
N VAL A 7 -0.89 23.64 30.80
CA VAL A 7 -0.63 22.21 30.58
C VAL A 7 -1.46 21.64 29.44
N ASN A 8 -2.75 21.99 29.36
CA ASN A 8 -3.62 21.51 28.28
C ASN A 8 -3.23 22.15 26.93
N GLY A 9 -2.83 23.42 26.92
CA GLY A 9 -2.31 24.07 25.72
C GLY A 9 -1.06 23.39 25.18
N LEU A 10 -0.10 23.06 26.06
CA LEU A 10 1.10 22.32 25.68
C LEU A 10 0.80 20.91 25.15
N ARG A 11 -0.19 20.22 25.73
CA ARG A 11 -0.62 18.89 25.24
C ARG A 11 -1.21 18.97 23.83
N VAL A 12 -2.11 19.92 23.59
CA VAL A 12 -2.70 20.12 22.26
C VAL A 12 -1.61 20.48 21.25
N PHE A 13 -0.72 21.39 21.62
CA PHE A 13 0.43 21.75 20.78
C PHE A 13 1.30 20.54 20.42
N TRP A 14 1.65 19.71 21.39
CA TRP A 14 2.39 18.48 21.16
C TRP A 14 1.67 17.49 20.25
N ILE A 15 0.36 17.29 20.45
CA ILE A 15 -0.45 16.42 19.59
C ILE A 15 -0.46 16.94 18.15
N VAL A 16 -0.63 18.26 17.96
CA VAL A 16 -0.59 18.89 16.63
C VAL A 16 0.77 18.69 15.96
N ILE A 17 1.88 18.86 16.69
CA ILE A 17 3.22 18.60 16.17
C ILE A 17 3.38 17.15 15.73
N ILE A 18 2.98 16.19 16.56
CA ILE A 18 3.10 14.76 16.22
C ILE A 18 2.32 14.43 14.96
N LEU A 19 1.05 14.86 14.89
CA LEU A 19 0.21 14.65 13.71
C LEU A 19 0.79 15.32 12.47
N TRP A 20 1.32 16.54 12.61
CA TRP A 20 1.97 17.26 11.52
C TRP A 20 3.20 16.51 11.00
N TYR A 21 4.12 16.10 11.87
CA TYR A 21 5.33 15.37 11.48
C TYR A 21 5.01 14.02 10.84
N GLU A 22 4.01 13.31 11.36
CA GLU A 22 3.64 12.00 10.86
C GLU A 22 3.09 12.06 9.42
N LEU A 23 2.33 13.11 9.09
CA LEU A 23 1.75 13.31 7.77
C LEU A 23 2.73 13.99 6.80
N GLU A 24 3.37 15.07 7.22
CA GLU A 24 4.18 15.92 6.37
C GLU A 24 5.46 15.22 5.89
N VAL A 25 6.14 14.45 6.76
CA VAL A 25 7.41 13.80 6.40
C VAL A 25 7.21 12.79 5.28
N LEU A 26 6.18 11.95 5.39
CA LEU A 26 5.86 10.95 4.36
C LEU A 26 5.42 11.64 3.07
N PHE A 27 4.54 12.62 3.19
CA PHE A 27 3.98 13.31 2.04
C PHE A 27 5.03 14.09 1.27
N ASN A 28 5.93 14.78 1.96
CA ASN A 28 7.03 15.52 1.35
C ASN A 28 8.05 14.58 0.70
N SER A 29 8.39 13.46 1.36
CA SER A 29 9.28 12.43 0.80
C SER A 29 8.75 11.89 -0.53
N VAL A 30 7.47 11.51 -0.58
CA VAL A 30 6.87 11.00 -1.83
C VAL A 30 6.72 12.12 -2.84
N ARG A 31 6.30 13.32 -2.44
CA ARG A 31 6.16 14.48 -3.35
C ARG A 31 7.43 14.80 -4.12
N GLN A 32 8.59 14.68 -3.48
CA GLN A 32 9.90 14.91 -4.11
C GLN A 32 10.30 13.85 -5.14
N CYS A 33 9.64 12.68 -5.15
CA CYS A 33 9.89 11.65 -6.17
C CYS A 33 9.16 12.00 -7.46
N ASP A 34 9.88 12.46 -8.48
CA ASP A 34 9.31 12.61 -9.81
C ASP A 34 9.12 11.26 -10.49
N TRP A 35 8.17 11.22 -11.43
CA TRP A 35 8.03 10.08 -12.31
C TRP A 35 9.28 9.94 -13.21
N PRO A 36 9.66 8.72 -13.61
CA PRO A 36 10.88 8.47 -14.39
C PRO A 36 10.72 8.86 -15.87
N ASP A 37 10.30 10.09 -16.14
CA ASP A 37 9.94 10.59 -17.47
C ASP A 37 11.17 10.74 -18.38
N ALA A 38 12.34 10.99 -17.80
CA ALA A 38 13.61 11.16 -18.52
C ALA A 38 14.04 9.92 -19.34
N LEU A 39 13.65 8.71 -18.91
CA LEU A 39 13.91 7.47 -19.66
C LEU A 39 13.06 7.38 -20.94
N SER A 40 11.90 8.04 -20.94
CA SER A 40 11.01 8.09 -22.11
C SER A 40 11.46 9.11 -23.14
N GLU A 41 12.17 10.18 -22.75
CA GLU A 41 12.69 11.17 -23.70
C GLU A 41 13.92 10.65 -24.47
N ALA A 42 14.71 9.76 -23.85
CA ALA A 42 15.82 9.08 -24.51
C ALA A 42 15.37 8.05 -25.56
N SER A 43 14.14 7.57 -25.45
CA SER A 43 13.52 6.68 -26.43
C SER A 43 12.77 7.52 -27.47
N SER A 44 13.28 7.57 -28.69
CA SER A 44 12.82 8.42 -29.81
C SER A 44 11.38 8.17 -30.31
N HIS A 45 10.58 7.39 -29.59
CA HIS A 45 9.19 7.13 -29.91
C HIS A 45 8.29 8.15 -29.21
N ARG A 46 7.92 9.20 -29.94
CA ARG A 46 6.85 10.13 -29.57
C ARG A 46 5.53 9.37 -29.51
N HIS A 47 5.16 8.90 -28.32
CA HIS A 47 3.80 8.44 -28.05
C HIS A 47 2.99 9.57 -27.42
N ASP A 48 1.72 9.66 -27.85
CA ASP A 48 0.66 10.39 -27.17
C ASP A 48 0.72 10.18 -25.65
N ALA A 49 0.54 11.26 -24.89
CA ALA A 49 0.40 11.34 -23.43
C ALA A 49 1.09 10.22 -22.61
N LEU A 50 2.28 10.52 -22.08
CA LEU A 50 3.01 9.65 -21.16
C LEU A 50 2.07 9.14 -20.05
N SER A 51 1.93 7.82 -19.95
CA SER A 51 1.04 7.18 -18.99
C SER A 51 1.83 6.69 -17.79
N HIS A 52 1.48 7.22 -16.61
CA HIS A 52 2.13 6.85 -15.35
C HIS A 52 1.45 5.64 -14.72
N VAL A 53 2.22 4.58 -14.50
CA VAL A 53 1.73 3.34 -13.90
C VAL A 53 2.27 3.23 -12.48
N LEU A 54 1.38 3.13 -11.49
CA LEU A 54 1.74 2.84 -10.12
C LEU A 54 1.85 1.33 -9.91
N LEU A 55 3.03 0.87 -9.51
CA LEU A 55 3.29 -0.52 -9.14
C LEU A 55 3.24 -0.64 -7.62
N VAL A 56 2.46 -1.60 -7.11
CA VAL A 56 2.36 -1.92 -5.68
C VAL A 56 2.73 -3.39 -5.51
N ALA A 57 3.86 -3.67 -4.87
CA ALA A 57 4.33 -5.03 -4.63
C ALA A 57 4.29 -5.37 -3.14
N ASP A 58 4.00 -6.64 -2.83
CA ASP A 58 4.09 -7.24 -1.50
C ASP A 58 3.48 -6.41 -0.34
N PRO A 59 2.23 -5.88 -0.46
CA PRO A 59 1.69 -5.06 0.61
C PRO A 59 1.36 -5.83 1.89
N GLN A 60 1.26 -7.17 1.83
CA GLN A 60 1.12 -8.09 2.97
C GLN A 60 0.24 -7.54 4.10
N ILE A 61 -1.08 -7.64 3.94
CA ILE A 61 -2.02 -7.11 4.92
C ILE A 61 -1.99 -7.92 6.23
N LEU A 62 -1.28 -7.39 7.22
CA LEU A 62 -1.22 -7.89 8.61
C LEU A 62 -2.10 -7.03 9.54
N ASP A 63 -2.71 -7.62 10.58
CA ASP A 63 -3.63 -6.97 11.54
C ASP A 63 -3.19 -5.60 12.08
N ILE A 64 -1.90 -5.38 12.28
CA ILE A 64 -1.40 -4.19 12.96
C ILE A 64 -1.07 -3.05 11.98
N VAL A 65 -0.93 -3.33 10.68
CA VAL A 65 -0.34 -2.38 9.70
C VAL A 65 -1.37 -1.60 8.88
N ASP A 66 -2.67 -1.82 9.09
CA ASP A 66 -3.75 -1.22 8.28
C ASP A 66 -3.67 0.29 8.18
N LEU A 67 -3.44 0.97 9.31
CA LEU A 67 -3.37 2.43 9.34
C LEU A 67 -2.17 2.95 8.53
N MET A 68 -1.03 2.25 8.64
CA MET A 68 0.18 2.59 7.89
C MET A 68 -0.04 2.36 6.38
N LEU A 69 -0.62 1.22 6.00
CA LEU A 69 -0.94 0.92 4.60
C LEU A 69 -1.92 1.93 4.01
N ARG A 70 -2.99 2.29 4.73
CA ARG A 70 -3.95 3.32 4.30
C ARG A 70 -3.29 4.68 4.11
N LYS A 71 -2.41 5.07 5.03
CA LYS A 71 -1.67 6.34 4.94
C LYS A 71 -0.73 6.35 3.73
N ASN A 72 0.06 5.30 3.54
CA ASN A 72 0.96 5.15 2.40
C ASN A 72 0.19 5.14 1.08
N TRP A 73 -0.93 4.42 1.05
CA TRP A 73 -1.82 4.33 -0.11
C TRP A 73 -2.39 5.70 -0.51
N TRP A 74 -2.87 6.46 0.47
CA TRP A 74 -3.38 7.81 0.23
C TRP A 74 -2.31 8.72 -0.37
N VAL A 75 -1.09 8.69 0.15
CA VAL A 75 0.04 9.47 -0.38
C VAL A 75 0.43 9.01 -1.79
N ALA A 76 0.44 7.70 -2.06
CA ALA A 76 0.74 7.17 -3.39
C ALA A 76 -0.28 7.62 -4.44
N LEU A 77 -1.58 7.62 -4.10
CA LEU A 77 -2.63 8.11 -5.00
C LEU A 77 -2.54 9.61 -5.32
N HIS A 78 -1.91 10.41 -4.44
CA HIS A 78 -1.66 11.82 -4.73
C HIS A 78 -0.71 12.05 -5.91
N LYS A 79 0.02 11.01 -6.36
CA LYS A 79 0.83 11.05 -7.59
C LYS A 79 0.01 10.93 -8.87
N ARG A 80 -1.32 10.76 -8.77
CA ARG A 80 -2.27 10.71 -9.88
C ARG A 80 -1.85 9.72 -10.98
N PRO A 81 -1.64 8.43 -10.65
CA PRO A 81 -1.33 7.43 -11.66
C PRO A 81 -2.51 7.21 -12.62
N ASN A 82 -2.21 6.85 -13.87
CA ASN A 82 -3.19 6.51 -14.90
C ASN A 82 -3.61 5.03 -14.85
N ALA A 83 -2.75 4.15 -14.33
CA ALA A 83 -3.04 2.75 -14.12
C ALA A 83 -2.38 2.23 -12.84
N LEU A 84 -2.96 1.17 -12.27
CA LEU A 84 -2.50 0.52 -11.05
C LEU A 84 -2.24 -0.96 -11.31
N ILE A 85 -1.09 -1.46 -10.87
CA ILE A 85 -0.75 -2.88 -10.94
C ILE A 85 -0.30 -3.35 -9.57
N PHE A 86 -1.02 -4.31 -8.99
CA PHE A 86 -0.58 -5.05 -7.82
C PHE A 86 0.26 -6.25 -8.25
N LEU A 87 1.47 -6.35 -7.70
CA LEU A 87 2.47 -7.35 -8.00
C LEU A 87 2.60 -8.36 -6.85
N GLY A 88 1.53 -9.09 -6.60
CA GLY A 88 1.52 -10.23 -5.70
C GLY A 88 1.63 -9.94 -4.21
N ASP A 89 1.52 -11.03 -3.45
CA ASP A 89 1.59 -11.13 -1.99
C ASP A 89 0.77 -10.02 -1.31
N MET A 90 -0.45 -9.86 -1.83
CA MET A 90 -1.43 -8.91 -1.32
C MET A 90 -1.96 -9.36 0.04
N MET A 91 -2.04 -10.66 0.23
CA MET A 91 -2.51 -11.35 1.43
C MET A 91 -1.43 -12.33 1.91
N ASP A 92 -1.21 -12.39 3.23
CA ASP A 92 -0.18 -13.26 3.83
C ASP A 92 -0.70 -14.69 4.11
N GLU A 93 -2.01 -14.83 4.34
CA GLU A 93 -2.62 -16.09 4.82
C GLU A 93 -3.29 -16.96 3.75
N GLY A 94 -3.15 -16.63 2.46
CA GLY A 94 -3.71 -17.43 1.35
C GLY A 94 -3.18 -18.88 1.26
N ARG A 95 -2.22 -19.25 2.11
CA ARG A 95 -1.61 -20.58 2.19
C ARG A 95 -2.28 -21.53 3.19
N PHE A 96 -3.14 -21.03 4.08
CA PHE A 96 -3.78 -21.85 5.11
C PHE A 96 -5.17 -22.32 4.65
N ASN A 97 -5.64 -23.45 5.21
CA ASN A 97 -6.99 -23.96 4.96
C ASN A 97 -8.02 -23.04 5.62
N MET A 98 -8.36 -21.97 4.90
CA MET A 98 -9.21 -20.88 5.33
C MET A 98 -10.64 -21.12 4.84
N SER A 99 -11.63 -20.77 5.66
CA SER A 99 -13.04 -20.84 5.23
C SER A 99 -13.35 -19.76 4.18
N ASP A 100 -14.35 -19.99 3.33
CA ASP A 100 -14.80 -19.00 2.33
C ASP A 100 -15.15 -17.65 2.99
N ASP A 101 -15.75 -17.67 4.17
CA ASP A 101 -16.13 -16.47 4.94
C ASP A 101 -14.92 -15.65 5.40
N GLU A 102 -13.82 -16.32 5.73
CA GLU A 102 -12.58 -15.70 6.18
C GLU A 102 -11.81 -15.13 4.99
N CYS A 103 -11.78 -15.86 3.86
CA CYS A 103 -11.24 -15.36 2.59
C CYS A 103 -11.96 -14.07 2.14
N GLU A 104 -13.29 -14.07 2.17
CA GLU A 104 -14.10 -12.90 1.83
C GLU A 104 -13.84 -11.72 2.78
N ARG A 105 -13.59 -11.99 4.07
CA ARG A 105 -13.21 -10.95 5.05
C ARG A 105 -11.87 -10.32 4.71
N TYR A 106 -10.86 -11.12 4.38
CA TYR A 106 -9.55 -10.63 3.93
C TYR A 106 -9.65 -9.82 2.64
N TYR A 107 -10.44 -10.30 1.68
CA TYR A 107 -10.68 -9.57 0.43
C TYR A 107 -11.37 -8.22 0.66
N ARG A 108 -12.40 -8.16 1.50
CA ARG A 108 -13.06 -6.89 1.89
C ARG A 108 -12.10 -5.94 2.59
N ARG A 109 -11.22 -6.47 3.43
CA ARG A 109 -10.19 -5.68 4.12
C ARG A 109 -9.18 -5.11 3.14
N PHE A 110 -8.70 -5.90 2.18
CA PHE A 110 -7.85 -5.43 1.08
C PHE A 110 -8.52 -4.28 0.32
N LYS A 111 -9.78 -4.47 -0.10
CA LYS A 111 -10.56 -3.43 -0.79
C LYS A 111 -10.77 -2.17 0.07
N SER A 112 -10.86 -2.32 1.38
CA SER A 112 -11.00 -1.20 2.32
C SER A 112 -9.70 -0.41 2.49
N ILE A 113 -8.55 -1.09 2.57
CA ILE A 113 -7.23 -0.45 2.70
C ILE A 113 -6.88 0.27 1.40
N PHE A 114 -7.00 -0.43 0.27
CA PHE A 114 -6.67 0.06 -1.07
C PHE A 114 -7.91 0.63 -1.78
N SER A 115 -8.69 1.44 -1.06
CA SER A 115 -9.87 2.10 -1.63
C SER A 115 -9.47 3.13 -2.68
N LEU A 116 -10.16 3.13 -3.82
CA LEU A 116 -9.90 4.03 -4.94
C LEU A 116 -10.93 5.17 -4.96
N PRO A 117 -10.50 6.45 -5.00
CA PRO A 117 -11.42 7.58 -5.07
C PRO A 117 -11.96 7.84 -6.48
N PHE A 118 -11.37 7.24 -7.51
CA PHE A 118 -11.78 7.35 -8.92
C PHE A 118 -11.55 6.03 -9.65
N GLU A 119 -12.20 5.87 -10.80
CA GLU A 119 -12.13 4.65 -11.61
C GLU A 119 -10.81 4.63 -12.39
N ILE A 120 -9.81 3.91 -11.85
CA ILE A 120 -8.51 3.68 -12.46
C ILE A 120 -8.43 2.22 -12.89
N PRO A 121 -7.96 1.89 -14.11
CA PRO A 121 -7.69 0.51 -14.49
C PRO A 121 -6.71 -0.11 -13.49
N THR A 122 -7.18 -1.16 -12.82
CA THR A 122 -6.45 -1.87 -11.76
C THR A 122 -6.26 -3.32 -12.16
N TYR A 123 -5.01 -3.76 -12.18
CA TYR A 123 -4.61 -5.13 -12.49
C TYR A 123 -4.05 -5.80 -11.24
N LEU A 124 -4.50 -7.03 -10.97
CA LEU A 124 -4.12 -7.81 -9.80
C LEU A 124 -3.37 -9.04 -10.29
N ILE A 125 -2.07 -9.12 -10.01
CA ILE A 125 -1.26 -10.30 -10.30
C ILE A 125 -1.06 -11.03 -8.97
N PRO A 126 -1.52 -12.28 -8.83
CA PRO A 126 -1.35 -13.02 -7.58
C PRO A 126 0.12 -13.38 -7.35
N GLY A 127 0.55 -13.30 -6.09
CA GLY A 127 1.86 -13.73 -5.65
C GLY A 127 1.85 -15.13 -5.04
N SER A 128 3.01 -15.55 -4.55
CA SER A 128 3.19 -16.88 -3.98
C SER A 128 2.41 -17.10 -2.68
N HIS A 129 2.17 -16.03 -1.90
CA HIS A 129 1.40 -16.07 -0.66
C HIS A 129 -0.12 -16.01 -0.88
N ASP A 130 -0.58 -15.53 -2.04
CA ASP A 130 -2.01 -15.39 -2.34
C ASP A 130 -2.67 -16.70 -2.75
N ILE A 131 -2.01 -17.52 -3.59
CA ILE A 131 -2.60 -18.72 -4.20
C ILE A 131 -2.17 -20.03 -3.55
N GLY A 132 -1.23 -19.98 -2.60
CA GLY A 132 -0.62 -21.16 -1.99
C GLY A 132 0.21 -21.97 -3.01
N LEU A 133 1.45 -22.29 -2.67
CA LEU A 133 2.19 -23.27 -3.44
C LEU A 133 1.65 -24.66 -3.09
N ARG A 134 0.93 -25.29 -4.03
CA ARG A 134 0.52 -26.68 -3.89
C ARG A 134 1.76 -27.54 -3.64
N THR A 135 1.66 -28.50 -2.72
CA THR A 135 2.79 -29.39 -2.42
C THR A 135 3.29 -30.05 -3.71
N SER A 136 4.55 -29.80 -4.04
CA SER A 136 5.26 -30.44 -5.14
C SER A 136 6.49 -31.12 -4.55
N SER A 137 6.93 -32.22 -5.17
CA SER A 137 8.16 -32.91 -4.75
C SER A 137 9.42 -32.05 -4.85
N SER A 138 9.34 -30.90 -5.53
CA SER A 138 10.43 -29.92 -5.64
C SER A 138 10.41 -28.85 -4.54
N PHE A 139 9.33 -28.74 -3.75
CA PHE A 139 9.27 -27.80 -2.63
C PHE A 139 9.85 -28.41 -1.36
N SER A 140 10.58 -27.60 -0.59
CA SER A 140 11.15 -28.03 0.69
C SER A 140 10.04 -28.54 1.62
N PRO A 141 10.19 -29.72 2.26
CA PRO A 141 9.22 -30.24 3.23
C PRO A 141 9.05 -29.33 4.45
N TYR A 142 9.99 -28.40 4.67
CA TYR A 142 9.93 -27.39 5.73
C TYR A 142 9.24 -26.09 5.31
N ALA A 143 8.76 -25.96 4.06
CA ALA A 143 8.12 -24.74 3.57
C ALA A 143 6.83 -24.37 4.31
N HIS A 144 6.23 -25.32 5.05
CA HIS A 144 5.02 -25.14 5.84
C HIS A 144 5.25 -25.25 7.36
N ALA A 145 6.50 -25.44 7.81
CA ALA A 145 6.83 -25.55 9.22
C ALA A 145 7.27 -24.18 9.75
N ARG A 146 6.35 -23.46 10.40
CA ARG A 146 6.67 -22.26 11.18
C ARG A 146 5.96 -22.30 12.52
#